data_AF-A0A7C2I242-F1
#
_entry.id   AF-A0A7C2I242-F1
#
_cell.length_a   1.000
_cell.length_b   1.000
_cell.length_c   1.000
_cell.angle_alpha   90.00
_cell.angle_beta   90.00
_cell.angle_gamma   90.00
#
_symmetry.space_group_name_H-M   'P 1'
#
loop_
_entity.id
_entity.type
_entity.pdbx_description
1 polymer ?
#
loop_
_entity_poly.entity_id
_entity_poly.type
_entity_poly.pdbx_seq_one_letter_code
_entity_poly.pdbx_strand_id
1 'polypeptide(L)' 'MDWGQMPWFWGMGMLLGLGVFVLFWVLVLAGLAVLIRWLWVQARPTARADKSALEIVKRRYARGEITREEFETIRRDVLA' A
#
# COMPACT_ATOMS: atom_id res chain seq x y z
N MET A 1 21.93 35.00 -44.18
CA MET A 1 20.61 34.36 -44.00
C MET A 1 20.85 32.89 -43.84
N ASP A 2 21.02 32.45 -42.60
CA ASP A 2 21.32 31.04 -42.31
C ASP A 2 20.04 30.35 -41.86
N TRP A 3 19.46 29.56 -42.76
CA TRP A 3 18.22 28.82 -42.56
C TRP A 3 18.47 27.41 -41.96
N GLY A 4 19.70 27.09 -41.55
CA GLY A 4 20.08 25.75 -41.09
C GLY A 4 19.80 25.44 -39.61
N GLN A 5 19.47 26.43 -38.77
CA GLN A 5 19.35 26.24 -37.31
C GLN A 5 17.92 26.00 -36.79
N MET A 6 16.89 26.25 -37.60
CA MET A 6 15.49 26.16 -37.17
C MET A 6 14.95 24.74 -36.89
N PRO A 7 15.39 23.66 -37.57
CA PRO A 7 14.86 22.32 -37.31
C PRO A 7 15.28 21.74 -35.94
N TRP A 8 16.49 22.07 -35.48
CA TRP A 8 17.08 21.52 -34.26
C TRP A 8 16.42 22.09 -33.00
N PHE A 9 16.11 23.38 -32.98
CA PHE A 9 15.40 24.03 -31.87
C PHE A 9 13.95 23.53 -31.74
N TRP A 10 13.26 23.31 -32.87
CA TRP A 10 11.90 22.77 -32.87
C TRP A 10 11.85 21.31 -32.40
N GLY A 11 12.80 20.48 -32.86
CA GLY A 11 12.92 19.08 -32.42
C GLY A 11 13.28 18.95 -30.94
N MET A 12 14.23 19.77 -30.46
CA MET A 12 14.64 19.77 -29.05
C MET A 12 13.52 20.25 -28.12
N GLY A 13 12.79 21.29 -28.52
CA GLY A 13 11.63 21.80 -27.77
C GLY A 13 10.52 20.76 -27.62
N MET A 14 10.25 19.98 -28.68
CA MET A 14 9.25 18.92 -28.64
C MET A 14 9.67 17.74 -27.75
N LEU A 15 10.95 17.35 -27.79
CA LEU A 15 11.49 16.29 -26.91
C LEU A 15 11.48 16.71 -25.44
N LEU A 16 11.84 17.96 -25.13
CA LEU A 16 11.76 18.50 -23.78
C LEU A 16 10.31 18.57 -23.29
N GLY A 17 9.37 19.01 -24.12
CA GLY A 17 7.94 19.04 -23.77
C GLY A 17 7.37 17.65 -23.49
N LEU A 18 7.73 16.66 -24.30
CA LEU A 18 7.31 15.28 -24.12
C LEU A 18 7.94 14.66 -22.86
N GLY A 19 9.21 14.98 -22.58
CA GLY A 19 9.89 14.57 -21.36
C GLY A 19 9.22 15.09 -20.08
N VAL A 20 8.85 16.37 -20.04
CA VAL A 20 8.14 16.97 -18.89
C VAL A 20 6.75 16.35 -18.72
N PHE A 21 6.03 16.12 -19.82
CA PHE A 21 4.71 15.49 -19.79
C PHE A 21 4.76 14.07 -19.24
N VAL A 22 5.70 13.25 -19.73
CA VAL A 22 5.90 11.88 -19.24
C VAL A 22 6.31 11.89 -17.77
N LEU A 23 7.24 12.75 -17.39
CA LEU A 23 7.68 12.89 -15.99
C LEU A 23 6.51 13.27 -15.07
N PHE A 24 5.66 14.19 -15.50
CA PHE A 24 4.46 14.59 -14.75
C PHE A 24 3.52 13.39 -14.55
N TRP A 25 3.23 12.61 -15.59
CA TRP A 25 2.39 11.41 -15.47
C TRP A 25 3.01 10.32 -14.59
N VAL A 26 4.32 10.13 -14.67
CA VAL A 26 5.05 9.19 -13.80
C VAL A 26 4.93 9.63 -12.34
N LEU A 27 5.08 10.93 -12.04
CA LEU A 27 4.90 11.47 -10.70
C LEU A 27 3.47 11.28 -10.19
N VAL A 28 2.47 11.54 -11.02
CA VAL A 28 1.06 11.33 -10.68
C VAL A 28 0.79 9.86 -10.37
N LEU A 29 1.24 8.94 -11.23
CA LEU A 29 1.09 7.50 -11.04
C LEU A 29 1.84 7.00 -9.79
N ALA A 30 3.06 7.49 -9.56
CA ALA A 30 3.84 7.16 -8.37
C ALA A 30 3.15 7.65 -7.10
N GLY A 31 2.63 8.88 -7.09
CA GLY A 31 1.87 9.44 -5.97
C GLY A 31 0.62 8.61 -5.68
N LEU A 32 -0.14 8.23 -6.71
CA LEU A 32 -1.31 7.36 -6.57
C LEU A 32 -0.93 5.97 -6.03
N ALA A 33 0.14 5.37 -6.56
CA ALA A 33 0.63 4.07 -6.09
C ALA A 33 1.07 4.11 -4.63
N VAL A 34 1.77 5.18 -4.20
CA VAL A 34 2.15 5.39 -2.81
C VAL A 34 0.92 5.56 -1.92
N LEU A 35 -0.08 6.33 -2.35
CA LEU A 35 -1.31 6.52 -1.62
C LEU A 35 -2.07 5.19 -1.44
N ILE A 36 -2.22 4.42 -2.51
CA ILE A 36 -2.85 3.08 -2.47
C ILE A 36 -2.04 2.15 -1.57
N ARG A 37 -0.71 2.12 -1.70
CA ARG A 37 0.17 1.31 -0.84
C ARG A 37 0.02 1.70 0.62
N TRP A 38 -0.02 2.99 0.93
CA TRP A 38 -0.17 3.48 2.29
C TRP A 38 -1.53 3.10 2.87
N LEU A 39 -2.61 3.29 2.10
CA LEU A 39 -3.95 2.83 2.47
C LEU A 39 -4.00 1.32 2.67
N TRP A 40 -3.32 0.53 1.83
CA TRP A 40 -3.25 -0.92 1.99
C TRP A 40 -2.39 -1.36 3.17
N VAL A 41 -1.32 -0.64 3.52
CA VAL A 41 -0.52 -0.91 4.71
C VAL A 41 -1.30 -0.57 5.98
N GLN A 42 -2.07 0.52 5.96
CA GLN A 42 -2.95 0.91 7.06
C GLN A 42 -4.18 -0.02 7.16
N ALA A 43 -4.68 -0.50 6.02
CA ALA A 43 -5.78 -1.45 5.92
C ALA A 43 -5.34 -2.90 6.10
N ARG A 44 -4.05 -3.23 5.99
CA ARG A 44 -3.45 -4.51 6.40
C ARG A 44 -3.29 -4.45 7.91
N PRO A 45 -4.22 -5.06 8.63
CA PRO A 45 -4.17 -5.01 10.06
C PRO A 45 -3.51 -6.33 10.41
N THR A 46 -2.18 -6.35 10.37
CA THR A 46 -1.42 -7.39 11.06
C THR A 46 -1.87 -7.47 12.53
N ALA A 47 -2.48 -6.40 13.07
CA ALA A 47 -3.20 -6.38 14.34
C ALA A 47 -4.71 -6.74 14.32
N ARG A 48 -5.43 -6.85 13.17
CA ARG A 48 -6.84 -7.34 13.15
C ARG A 48 -6.92 -8.84 12.93
N ALA A 49 -5.93 -9.47 12.29
CA ALA A 49 -5.89 -10.94 12.26
C ALA A 49 -5.83 -11.48 13.70
N ASP A 50 -4.95 -10.90 14.54
CA ASP A 50 -4.89 -11.20 15.97
C ASP A 50 -6.14 -10.80 16.74
N LYS A 51 -6.67 -9.59 16.52
CA LYS A 51 -7.92 -9.18 17.21
C LYS A 51 -9.12 -10.04 16.80
N SER A 52 -9.19 -10.51 15.56
CA SER A 52 -10.22 -11.42 15.07
C SER A 52 -10.05 -12.81 15.68
N ALA A 53 -8.83 -13.35 15.74
CA ALA A 53 -8.55 -14.63 16.38
C ALA A 53 -8.90 -14.58 17.88
N LEU A 54 -8.45 -13.53 18.59
CA LEU A 54 -8.79 -13.28 19.98
C LEU A 54 -10.29 -13.05 20.19
N GLU A 55 -10.99 -12.31 19.32
CA GLU A 55 -12.44 -12.10 19.42
C GLU A 55 -13.23 -13.40 19.17
N ILE A 56 -12.81 -14.23 18.22
CA ILE A 56 -13.42 -15.54 17.95
C ILE A 56 -13.24 -16.46 19.17
N VAL A 57 -12.04 -16.50 19.74
CA VAL A 57 -11.73 -17.30 20.94
C VAL A 57 -12.50 -16.78 22.16
N LYS A 58 -12.57 -15.47 22.38
CA LYS A 58 -13.28 -14.83 23.50
C LYS A 58 -14.80 -15.05 23.41
N ARG A 59 -15.37 -15.04 22.19
CA ARG A 59 -16.80 -15.31 21.95
C ARG A 59 -17.17 -16.77 22.28
N ARG A 60 -16.27 -17.73 22.02
CA ARG A 60 -16.49 -19.15 22.37
C ARG A 60 -16.25 -19.45 23.85
N TYR A 61 -15.28 -18.78 24.48
CA TYR A 61 -15.12 -18.82 25.93
C TYR A 61 -16.37 -18.29 26.66
N ALA A 62 -16.96 -17.19 26.20
CA ALA A 62 -18.20 -16.66 26.76
C ALA A 62 -19.43 -17.56 26.54
N ARG A 63 -19.40 -18.42 25.51
CA ARG A 63 -20.41 -19.49 25.32
C ARG A 63 -20.15 -20.73 26.16
N GLY A 64 -19.02 -20.81 26.85
CA GLY A 64 -18.62 -22.00 27.63
C GLY A 64 -18.20 -23.19 26.78
N GLU A 65 -18.01 -23.02 25.46
CA GLU A 65 -17.59 -24.08 24.53
C GLU A 65 -16.08 -24.38 24.63
N ILE A 66 -15.31 -23.50 25.26
CA ILE A 66 -13.84 -23.61 25.38
C ILE A 66 -13.46 -23.49 26.86
N THR A 67 -12.61 -24.40 27.33
CA THR A 67 -12.13 -24.40 28.71
C THR A 67 -10.99 -23.38 28.89
N ARG A 68 -10.80 -22.90 30.14
CA ARG A 68 -9.81 -21.85 30.45
C ARG A 68 -8.37 -22.23 30.05
N GLU A 69 -8.08 -23.52 30.02
CA GLU A 69 -6.79 -24.12 29.62
C GLU A 69 -6.52 -23.98 28.12
N GLU A 70 -7.54 -24.17 27.27
CA GLU A 70 -7.43 -23.99 25.82
C GLU A 70 -7.27 -22.51 25.45
N PHE A 71 -7.95 -21.60 26.16
CA PHE A 71 -7.78 -20.16 26.00
C PHE A 71 -6.35 -19.70 26.27
N GLU A 72 -5.75 -20.19 27.37
CA GLU A 72 -4.37 -19.89 27.77
C GLU A 72 -3.34 -20.38 26.74
N THR A 73 -3.58 -21.54 26.13
CA THR A 73 -2.68 -22.15 25.14
C THR A 73 -2.67 -21.33 23.85
N ILE A 74 -3.85 -20.97 23.33
CA ILE A 74 -3.98 -20.17 22.10
C ILE A 74 -3.41 -18.75 22.31
N ARG A 75 -3.61 -18.15 23.49
CA ARG A 75 -3.01 -16.84 23.80
C ARG A 75 -1.49 -16.89 23.79
N ARG A 76 -0.90 -18.00 24.24
CA ARG A 76 0.56 -18.16 24.33
C ARG A 76 1.18 -18.37 22.94
N ASP A 77 0.51 -19.12 22.08
CA ASP A 77 0.93 -19.35 20.69
C ASP A 77 0.81 -18.10 19.80
N VAL A 78 -0.22 -17.27 20.02
CA VAL A 78 -0.44 -16.04 19.24
C VAL A 78 0.50 -14.90 19.65
N LEU A 79 1.04 -14.94 20.87
CA LEU A 79 1.96 -13.92 21.41
C LEU A 79 3.45 -14.31 21.32
N ALA A 80 3.77 -15.51 20.80
CA ALA A 80 5.13 -16.01 20.58
C ALA A 80 5.59 -15.69 19.15
#